data_AF-A0A1G0AR05-F1
#
_entry.id   AF-A0A1G0AR05-F1
#
_cell.length_a   1.000
_cell.length_b   1.000
_cell.length_c   1.000
_cell.angle_alpha   90.00
_cell.angle_beta   90.00
_cell.angle_gamma   90.00
#
_symmetry.space_group_name_H-M   'P 1'
#
loop_
_entity.id
_entity.type
_entity.pdbx_description
1 polymer ?
#
loop_
_entity_poly.entity_id
_entity_poly.type
_entity_poly.pdbx_seq_one_letter_code
_entity_poly.pdbx_strand_id
1 'polypeptide(L)' 'MAVSRRSALASLLAGAGLFAFAAAALVLDLGGHDASEAIGAPALFVGLFLAAEGGLVLWRDAQLARLQQRGNP' A
#
# COMPACT_ATOMS: atom_id res chain seq x y z
N MET A 1 -7.54 -11.32 -15.46
CA MET A 1 -6.10 -11.08 -15.71
C MET A 1 -5.36 -11.27 -14.38
N ALA A 2 -4.29 -12.08 -14.34
CA ALA A 2 -3.51 -12.26 -13.12
C ALA A 2 -2.68 -11.00 -12.83
N VAL A 3 -2.76 -10.47 -11.60
CA VAL A 3 -1.92 -9.34 -11.16
C VAL A 3 -0.48 -9.81 -11.10
N SER A 4 0.42 -9.14 -11.83
CA SER A 4 1.84 -9.49 -11.83
C SER A 4 2.50 -9.08 -10.51
N ARG A 5 3.56 -9.80 -10.10
CA ARG A 5 4.37 -9.44 -8.92
C ARG A 5 4.91 -8.00 -9.00
N ARG A 6 5.22 -7.53 -10.21
CA ARG A 6 5.67 -6.16 -10.48
C ARG A 6 4.58 -5.12 -10.20
N SER A 7 3.34 -5.38 -10.63
CA SER A 7 2.20 -4.50 -10.33
C SER A 7 1.82 -4.52 -8.85
N ALA A 8 2.00 -5.66 -8.16
CA ALA A 8 1.79 -5.75 -6.72
C ALA A 8 2.84 -4.94 -5.93
N LEU A 9 4.11 -5.02 -6.31
CA LEU A 9 5.17 -4.17 -5.76
C LEU A 9 4.92 -2.68 -6.03
N ALA A 10 4.51 -2.34 -7.25
CA ALA A 10 4.19 -0.96 -7.60
C ALA A 10 3.03 -0.43 -6.75
N SER A 11 1.97 -1.22 -6.54
CA SER A 11 0.84 -0.86 -5.69
C SER A 11 1.26 -0.69 -4.22
N LEU A 12 2.09 -1.60 -3.71
CA LEU A 12 2.63 -1.52 -2.36
C LEU A 12 3.43 -0.23 -2.14
N LEU A 13 4.36 0.06 -3.04
CA LEU A 13 5.25 1.23 -2.94
C LEU A 13 4.49 2.54 -3.15
N ALA A 14 3.60 2.59 -4.15
CA ALA A 14 2.77 3.77 -4.38
C ALA A 14 1.85 4.04 -3.19
N GLY A 15 1.23 3.00 -2.62
CA GLY A 15 0.39 3.11 -1.45
C GLY A 15 1.15 3.61 -0.22
N ALA A 16 2.30 3.00 0.07
CA ALA A 16 3.15 3.41 1.18
C ALA A 16 3.65 4.86 1.04
N GLY A 17 4.01 5.27 -0.19
CA GLY A 17 4.42 6.65 -0.48
C GLY A 17 3.29 7.66 -0.28
N LEU A 18 2.09 7.35 -0.79
CA LEU A 18 0.91 8.21 -0.61
C LEU A 18 0.52 8.34 0.87
N PHE A 19 0.55 7.23 1.60
CA PHE A 19 0.27 7.20 3.02
C PHE A 19 1.29 8.04 3.81
N ALA A 20 2.59 7.85 3.56
CA ALA A 20 3.64 8.62 4.24
C ALA A 20 3.57 10.11 3.91
N PHE A 21 3.30 10.46 2.65
CA PHE A 21 3.12 11.85 2.24
C PHE A 21 1.91 12.49 2.93
N ALA A 22 0.77 11.80 2.95
CA ALA A 22 -0.44 12.31 3.58
C ALA A 22 -0.28 12.45 5.10
N ALA A 23 0.37 11.46 5.74
CA ALA A 23 0.70 11.53 7.16
C ALA A 23 1.62 12.72 7.47
N ALA A 24 2.66 12.94 6.65
CA ALA A 24 3.56 14.07 6.79
C ALA A 24 2.85 15.41 6.56
N ALA A 25 1.95 15.50 5.57
CA ALA A 25 1.18 16.70 5.31
C ALA A 25 0.27 17.07 6.49
N LEU A 26 -0.42 16.08 7.09
CA LEU A 26 -1.25 16.28 8.28
C LEU A 26 -0.43 16.64 9.53
N VAL A 27 0.76 16.04 9.69
CA VAL A 27 1.66 16.35 10.81
C VAL A 27 2.30 17.73 10.67
N LEU A 28 2.61 18.18 9.45
CA LEU A 28 3.23 19.49 9.21
C LEU A 28 2.20 20.63 9.17
N ASP A 29 0.93 20.33 8.87
CA ASP A 29 -0.15 21.32 8.85
C ASP A 29 -0.68 21.69 10.24
N LEU A 30 0.22 21.92 11.19
CA LEU A 30 -0.06 22.15 12.60
C LEU A 30 -0.79 23.48 12.93
N GLY A 31 -1.58 24.06 12.01
CA GLY A 31 -2.28 25.33 12.27
C GLY A 31 -3.33 25.83 11.27
N GLY A 32 -3.66 25.11 10.19
CA GLY A 32 -4.57 25.59 9.11
C GLY A 32 -5.62 24.57 8.68
N HIS A 33 -6.62 24.34 9.55
CA HIS A 33 -7.57 23.21 9.55
C HIS A 33 -8.36 22.90 8.25
N ASP A 34 -8.37 23.76 7.22
CA ASP A 34 -9.45 23.70 6.22
C ASP A 34 -9.13 22.98 4.89
N ALA A 35 -7.85 22.78 4.52
CA ALA A 35 -7.49 22.21 3.21
C ALA A 35 -6.67 20.90 3.28
N SER A 36 -5.84 20.75 4.30
CA SER A 36 -4.97 19.58 4.50
C SER A 36 -5.75 18.34 4.95
N GLU A 37 -6.78 18.48 5.79
CA GLU A 37 -7.62 17.36 6.24
C GLU A 37 -8.49 16.81 5.10
N ALA A 38 -9.03 17.71 4.26
CA ALA A 38 -9.89 17.36 3.14
C ALA A 38 -9.16 16.51 2.07
N ILE A 39 -7.85 16.70 1.88
CA ILE A 39 -7.04 15.97 0.91
C ILE A 39 -6.24 14.85 1.59
N GLY A 40 -5.78 15.08 2.82
CA GLY A 40 -4.95 14.17 3.59
C GLY A 40 -5.69 12.88 3.99
N ALA A 41 -6.95 12.96 4.43
CA ALA A 41 -7.70 11.77 4.82
C ALA A 41 -7.99 10.81 3.64
N PRO A 42 -8.44 11.28 2.47
CA PRO A 42 -8.55 10.43 1.28
C PRO A 42 -7.19 9.87 0.83
N ALA A 43 -6.12 10.68 0.87
CA ALA A 43 -4.78 10.25 0.49
C ALA A 43 -4.21 9.17 1.44
N LEU A 44 -4.48 9.28 2.75
CA LEU A 44 -4.18 8.23 3.73
C LEU A 44 -4.94 6.95 3.43
N PHE A 45 -6.24 7.06 3.18
CA PHE A 45 -7.09 5.89 2.90
C PHE A 45 -6.64 5.18 1.62
N VAL A 46 -6.46 5.91 0.53
CA VAL A 46 -6.01 5.37 -0.77
C VAL A 46 -4.59 4.78 -0.63
N GLY A 47 -3.70 5.48 0.08
CA GLY A 47 -2.35 5.00 0.34
C GLY A 47 -2.34 3.67 1.09
N LEU A 48 -3.09 3.59 2.19
CA LEU A 48 -3.22 2.37 2.98
C LEU A 48 -3.86 1.24 2.18
N PHE A 49 -4.90 1.53 1.39
CA PHE A 49 -5.59 0.54 0.57
C PHE A 49 -4.64 -0.06 -0.48
N LEU A 50 -3.92 0.78 -1.25
CA LEU A 50 -2.96 0.30 -2.24
C LEU A 50 -1.82 -0.50 -1.62
N ALA A 51 -1.35 -0.05 -0.44
CA ALA A 51 -0.31 -0.75 0.31
C ALA A 51 -0.78 -2.15 0.73
N ALA A 52 -1.99 -2.25 1.28
CA ALA A 52 -2.58 -3.52 1.70
C ALA A 52 -2.83 -4.48 0.53
N GLU A 53 -3.37 -3.99 -0.59
CA GLU A 53 -3.60 -4.76 -1.82
C GLU A 53 -2.29 -5.36 -2.35
N GLY A 54 -1.27 -4.52 -2.54
CA GLY A 54 0.04 -4.96 -3.00
C GLY A 54 0.68 -5.96 -2.03
N GLY A 55 0.59 -5.70 -0.73
CA GLY A 55 1.10 -6.57 0.32
C GLY A 55 0.41 -7.94 0.35
N LEU A 56 -0.92 -7.98 0.22
CA LEU A 56 -1.70 -9.22 0.21
C LEU A 56 -1.36 -10.10 -0.99
N VAL A 57 -1.21 -9.51 -2.18
CA VAL A 57 -0.82 -10.25 -3.38
C VAL A 57 0.58 -10.84 -3.22
N LEU A 58 1.54 -10.04 -2.71
CA LEU A 58 2.90 -10.53 -2.47
C LEU A 58 2.95 -11.61 -1.39
N TRP A 59 2.15 -11.49 -0.34
CA TRP A 59 2.04 -12.49 0.71
C TRP A 59 1.46 -13.79 0.17
N ARG A 60 0.37 -13.72 -0.61
CA ARG A 60 -0.23 -14.89 -1.26
C ARG A 60 0.78 -15.60 -2.16
N ASP A 61 1.48 -14.86 -3.01
CA ASP A 61 2.48 -15.43 -3.92
C ASP A 61 3.62 -16.10 -3.13
N ALA A 62 4.04 -15.54 -1.99
CA ALA A 62 5.01 -16.17 -1.11
C ALA A 62 4.51 -17.46 -0.45
N GLN A 63 3.23 -17.54 -0.05
CA GLN A 63 2.65 -18.77 0.47
C GLN A 63 2.57 -19.86 -0.59
N LEU A 64 2.17 -19.51 -1.81
CA LEU A 64 2.12 -20.45 -2.93
C LEU A 64 3.51 -21.03 -3.25
N ALA A 65 4.55 -20.20 -3.27
CA ALA A 65 5.92 -20.65 -3.46
C ALA A 65 6.37 -21.63 -2.36
N ARG A 66 6.01 -21.38 -1.09
CA ARG A 66 6.31 -22.28 0.03
C ARG A 66 5.59 -23.62 -0.08
N LEU A 67 4.34 -23.63 -0.54
CA LEU A 67 3.58 -24.86 -0.76
C LEU A 67 4.16 -25.69 -1.90
N GLN A 68 4.58 -25.04 -3.00
CA GLN A 68 5.25 -25.71 -4.12
C GLN A 68 6.58 -26.36 -3.68
N GLN A 69 7.36 -25.68 -2.84
CA GLN A 69 8.59 -26.24 -2.28
C GLN A 69 8.34 -27.44 -1.35
N ARG A 70 7.22 -27.46 -0.64
CA ARG A 70 6.85 -28.60 0.23
C ARG A 70 6.23 -29.78 -0.53
N GLY A 71 5.63 -29.53 -1.69
CA GLY A 71 5.01 -30.54 -2.54
C GLY A 71 5.96 -31.17 -3.56
N ASN A 72 7.22 -30.73 -3.62
CA ASN A 72 8.25 -31.27 -4.51
C ASN A 72 9.19 -32.18 -3.69
N PRO A 73 8.97 -33.51 -3.65
CA PRO A 73 9.88 -34.46 -3.01
C PRO A 73 11.22 -34.57 -3.74
#